data_AF-A0AAD9PGI1-F1
#
_entry.id   AF-A0AAD9PGI1-F1
#
_cell.length_a   1.000
_cell.length_b   1.000
_cell.length_c   1.000
_cell.angle_alpha   90.00
_cell.angle_beta   90.00
_cell.angle_gamma   90.00
#
_symmetry.space_group_name_H-M   'P 1'
#
loop_
_entity.id
_entity.type
_entity.pdbx_description
1 polymer ?
#
loop_
_entity_poly.entity_id
_entity_poly.type
_entity_poly.pdbx_seq_one_letter_code
_entity_poly.pdbx_strand_id
1 'polypeptide(L)'
;MKLTLEIISQARQFLDPTGNRTISLRATKDQYDTIDLSGNNIVKLENFPILPGLKTLIVANNKIAKIGADLADNLPNLTSIVLSGNSISKFADLEPIFRLEHLERLAILDNPVVALEDFYYKVIYNKPCLRYMNFAKVSANDVKAANQLFNMAH
;
A
#
# COMPACT_ATOMS: atom_id res chain seq x y z
N MET A 1 25.48 20.54 14.16
CA MET A 1 24.76 20.74 12.88
C MET A 1 23.55 19.81 12.91
N LYS A 2 22.34 20.37 13.07
CA LYS A 2 21.09 19.61 13.23
C LYS A 2 20.61 19.13 11.85
N LEU A 3 20.23 17.86 11.75
CA LEU A 3 19.52 17.33 10.59
C LEU A 3 18.14 17.98 10.54
N THR A 4 17.96 18.95 9.65
CA THR A 4 16.66 19.58 9.37
C THR A 4 16.07 19.03 8.07
N LEU A 5 14.74 19.00 8.03
CA LEU A 5 13.82 18.42 7.03
C LEU A 5 14.11 18.80 5.55
N GLU A 6 14.96 19.80 5.29
CA GLU A 6 15.37 20.21 3.93
C GLU A 6 16.19 19.16 3.18
N ILE A 7 16.84 18.23 3.88
CA ILE A 7 17.66 17.18 3.24
C ILE A 7 16.80 15.99 2.81
N ILE A 8 15.67 15.75 3.49
CA ILE A 8 14.73 14.66 3.15
C ILE A 8 13.77 15.09 2.04
N SER A 9 13.42 16.39 1.96
CA SER A 9 12.65 16.92 0.83
C SER A 9 13.40 16.90 -0.51
N GLN A 10 14.72 16.68 -0.48
CA GLN A 10 15.57 16.46 -1.66
C GLN A 10 15.72 14.98 -2.03
N ALA A 11 14.91 14.06 -1.49
CA ALA A 11 14.75 12.72 -2.07
C ALA A 11 14.33 12.92 -3.53
N ARG A 12 15.30 12.84 -4.45
CA ARG A 12 15.16 13.23 -5.86
C ARG A 12 13.93 12.53 -6.42
N GLN A 13 12.87 13.30 -6.65
CA GLN A 13 11.75 12.87 -7.47
C GLN A 13 12.32 12.70 -8.87
N PHE A 14 12.54 11.46 -9.30
CA PHE A 14 13.03 11.19 -10.63
C PHE A 14 11.83 11.22 -11.57
N LEU A 15 11.88 12.09 -12.58
CA LEU A 15 11.00 11.95 -13.72
C LEU A 15 11.53 10.74 -14.51
N ASP A 16 10.68 9.74 -14.72
CA ASP A 16 10.98 8.70 -15.69
C ASP A 16 11.04 9.33 -17.10
N PRO A 17 11.56 8.62 -18.12
CA PRO A 17 11.61 9.13 -19.49
C PRO A 17 10.23 9.50 -20.08
N THR A 18 9.13 9.09 -19.43
CA THR A 18 7.76 9.39 -19.84
C THR A 18 7.16 10.61 -19.12
N GLY A 19 7.93 11.29 -18.27
CA GLY A 19 7.50 12.49 -17.54
C GLY A 19 6.68 12.21 -16.29
N ASN A 20 6.60 10.95 -15.85
CA ASN A 20 5.93 10.53 -14.63
C ASN A 20 6.91 10.64 -13.44
N ARG A 21 6.41 11.11 -12.29
CA ARG A 21 7.21 11.20 -11.06
C ARG A 21 7.31 9.81 -10.42
N THR A 22 8.52 9.28 -10.36
CA THR A 22 8.89 8.09 -9.58
C THR A 22 9.72 8.55 -8.38
N ILE A 23 9.39 8.08 -7.18
CA ILE A 23 10.18 8.38 -5.97
C ILE A 23 11.19 7.25 -5.79
N SER A 24 12.48 7.58 -5.77
CA SER A 24 13.53 6.64 -5.37
C SER A 24 13.95 6.95 -3.95
N LEU A 25 13.53 6.12 -3.00
CA LEU A 25 13.76 6.34 -1.56
C LEU A 25 15.12 5.85 -1.06
N ARG A 26 16.10 5.60 -1.95
CA ARG A 26 17.43 5.00 -1.64
C ARG A 26 18.24 5.68 -0.51
N ALA A 27 17.78 6.80 0.07
CA ALA A 27 18.48 7.56 1.10
C ALA A 27 17.80 7.57 2.50
N THR A 28 16.68 6.88 2.72
CA THR A 28 16.07 6.83 4.05
C THR A 28 16.84 5.86 4.95
N LYS A 29 17.74 6.39 5.80
CA LYS A 29 18.29 5.65 6.95
C LYS A 29 17.11 5.12 7.79
N ASP A 30 17.21 3.89 8.30
CA ASP A 30 16.22 3.10 9.06
C ASP A 30 15.65 3.74 10.37
N GLN A 31 15.47 5.05 10.42
CA GLN A 31 15.05 5.80 11.61
C GLN A 31 13.55 6.09 11.63
N TYR A 32 12.82 5.81 10.54
CA TYR A 32 11.41 6.19 10.42
C TYR A 32 10.52 4.95 10.43
N ASP A 33 9.60 4.91 11.38
CA ASP A 33 8.51 3.94 11.44
C ASP A 33 7.38 4.27 10.47
N THR A 34 7.34 5.51 9.97
CA THR A 34 6.27 6.04 9.13
C THR A 34 6.84 6.89 7.99
N ILE A 35 6.38 6.62 6.77
CA ILE A 35 6.68 7.42 5.57
C ILE A 35 5.35 7.95 5.01
N ASP A 36 5.28 9.26 4.84
CA ASP A 36 4.16 9.94 4.18
C ASP A 36 4.61 10.53 2.84
N LEU A 37 3.99 10.06 1.76
CA LEU A 37 4.17 10.51 0.39
C LEU A 37 2.84 10.98 -0.20
N SER A 38 1.88 11.37 0.64
CA SER A 38 0.56 11.82 0.19
C SER A 38 0.63 13.09 -0.66
N GLY A 39 -0.34 13.28 -1.55
CA GLY A 39 -0.47 14.50 -2.36
C GLY A 39 0.61 14.67 -3.43
N ASN A 40 1.22 13.57 -3.88
CA ASN A 40 2.19 13.57 -4.98
C ASN A 40 1.57 13.06 -6.29
N ASN A 41 2.38 12.94 -7.35
CA ASN A 41 1.95 12.38 -8.64
C ASN A 41 2.56 10.99 -8.89
N ILE A 42 2.65 10.15 -7.86
CA ILE A 42 3.23 8.82 -7.96
C ILE A 42 2.28 7.94 -8.77
N VAL A 43 2.78 7.34 -9.85
CA VAL A 43 1.97 6.46 -10.73
C VAL A 43 2.18 4.97 -10.42
N LYS A 44 3.36 4.63 -9.89
CA LYS A 44 3.73 3.26 -9.52
C LYS A 44 4.41 3.25 -8.16
N LEU A 45 4.04 2.29 -7.35
CA LEU A 45 4.61 2.07 -6.02
C LEU A 45 5.70 0.99 -6.10
N GLU A 46 6.93 1.38 -6.42
CA GLU A 46 8.08 0.47 -6.67
C GLU A 46 9.40 1.15 -6.26
N ASN A 47 10.53 0.41 -6.29
CA ASN A 47 11.88 0.92 -5.99
C ASN A 47 12.10 1.42 -4.55
N PHE A 48 11.45 0.78 -3.57
CA PHE A 48 11.77 0.99 -2.17
C PHE A 48 13.15 0.37 -1.87
N PRO A 49 14.04 1.03 -1.11
CA PRO A 49 15.12 0.30 -0.47
C PRO A 49 14.55 -0.66 0.57
N ILE A 50 15.38 -1.60 1.03
CA ILE A 50 15.02 -2.47 2.15
C ILE A 50 14.91 -1.60 3.41
N LEU A 51 13.70 -1.48 3.96
CA LEU A 51 13.36 -0.66 5.12
C LEU A 51 12.69 -1.52 6.20
N PRO A 52 13.46 -2.34 6.93
CA PRO A 52 12.92 -3.20 7.98
C PRO A 52 12.30 -2.42 9.14
N GLY A 53 12.68 -1.15 9.32
CA GLY A 53 12.12 -0.27 10.34
C GLY A 53 10.73 0.29 10.00
N LEU A 54 10.33 0.28 8.72
CA LEU A 54 9.10 0.93 8.28
C LEU A 54 7.87 0.11 8.69
N LYS A 55 6.94 0.75 9.40
CA LYS A 55 5.67 0.16 9.86
C LYS A 55 4.46 0.74 9.11
N THR A 56 4.49 2.02 8.79
CA THR A 56 3.37 2.73 8.19
C THR A 56 3.79 3.42 6.89
N LEU A 57 3.05 3.17 5.82
CA LEU A 57 3.23 3.82 4.53
C LEU A 57 1.94 4.55 4.12
N ILE A 58 2.02 5.87 4.01
CA ILE A 58 0.91 6.73 3.58
C ILE A 58 1.21 7.24 2.18
N VAL A 59 0.38 6.84 1.22
CA VAL A 59 0.51 7.25 -0.20
C VAL A 59 -0.83 7.77 -0.73
N ALA A 60 -1.61 8.41 0.14
CA ALA A 60 -2.92 8.93 -0.20
C ALA A 60 -2.86 10.05 -1.26
N ASN A 61 -3.92 10.25 -2.04
CA ASN A 61 -4.03 11.32 -3.03
C ASN A 61 -2.85 11.34 -4.02
N ASN A 62 -2.60 10.18 -4.64
CA ASN A 62 -1.59 10.00 -5.69
C ASN A 62 -2.27 9.46 -6.96
N LYS A 63 -1.49 8.98 -7.94
CA LYS A 63 -2.00 8.39 -9.19
C LYS A 63 -1.61 6.92 -9.31
N ILE A 64 -1.44 6.23 -8.18
CA ILE A 64 -0.90 4.87 -8.16
C ILE A 64 -1.90 3.96 -8.85
N ALA A 65 -1.46 3.35 -9.95
CA ALA A 65 -2.23 2.36 -10.69
C ALA A 65 -1.64 0.95 -10.55
N LYS A 66 -0.35 0.84 -10.17
CA LYS A 66 0.35 -0.44 -10.01
C LYS A 66 1.27 -0.43 -8.80
N ILE A 67 1.43 -1.61 -8.20
CA ILE A 67 2.29 -1.86 -7.05
C ILE A 67 3.37 -2.85 -7.48
N GLY A 68 4.62 -2.59 -7.12
CA GLY A 68 5.75 -3.45 -7.42
C GLY A 68 5.67 -4.77 -6.66
N ALA A 69 6.05 -5.87 -7.32
CA ALA A 69 6.05 -7.20 -6.71
C ALA A 69 7.07 -7.35 -5.56
N ASP A 70 8.10 -6.50 -5.58
CA ASP A 70 9.18 -6.38 -4.60
C ASP A 70 8.77 -5.61 -3.33
N LEU A 71 7.53 -5.09 -3.25
CA LEU A 71 7.08 -4.33 -2.09
C LEU A 71 7.21 -5.12 -0.79
N ALA A 72 6.86 -6.41 -0.81
CA ALA A 72 6.92 -7.28 0.37
C ALA A 72 8.37 -7.57 0.79
N ASP A 73 9.28 -7.72 -0.18
CA ASP A 73 10.70 -7.97 0.09
C ASP A 73 11.40 -6.73 0.66
N ASN A 74 11.02 -5.54 0.17
CA ASN A 74 11.62 -4.27 0.58
C ASN A 74 11.03 -3.74 1.90
N LEU A 75 9.75 -4.00 2.16
CA LEU A 75 9.03 -3.51 3.35
C LEU A 75 8.49 -4.68 4.19
N PRO A 76 9.35 -5.60 4.67
CA PRO A 76 8.91 -6.87 5.26
C PRO A 76 8.07 -6.69 6.53
N ASN A 77 8.25 -5.57 7.23
CA ASN A 77 7.66 -5.29 8.53
C ASN A 77 6.49 -4.30 8.47
N LEU A 78 5.97 -4.01 7.28
CA LEU A 78 4.89 -3.04 7.09
C LEU A 78 3.58 -3.57 7.69
N THR A 79 2.98 -2.77 8.57
CA THR A 79 1.73 -3.12 9.28
C THR A 79 0.53 -2.30 8.81
N SER A 80 0.77 -1.11 8.26
CA SER A 80 -0.28 -0.19 7.84
C SER A 80 0.03 0.46 6.50
N ILE A 81 -0.92 0.41 5.56
CA ILE A 81 -0.82 1.09 4.27
C ILE A 81 -2.09 1.90 3.96
N VAL A 82 -1.90 3.14 3.51
CA VAL A 82 -2.99 4.04 3.10
C VAL A 82 -2.83 4.40 1.62
N LEU A 83 -3.69 3.85 0.79
CA LEU A 83 -3.78 4.01 -0.66
C LEU A 83 -5.01 4.83 -1.08
N SER A 84 -5.67 5.53 -0.15
CA SER A 84 -6.89 6.29 -0.47
C SER A 84 -6.65 7.36 -1.54
N GLY A 85 -7.58 7.54 -2.48
CA GLY A 85 -7.46 8.56 -3.53
C GLY A 85 -6.34 8.25 -4.53
N ASN A 86 -6.33 7.02 -5.06
CA ASN A 86 -5.39 6.57 -6.09
C ASN A 86 -6.15 6.03 -7.32
N SER A 87 -5.43 5.44 -8.27
CA SER A 87 -5.97 5.00 -9.57
C SER A 87 -5.91 3.48 -9.74
N ILE A 88 -5.99 2.72 -8.65
CA ILE A 88 -5.98 1.25 -8.70
C ILE A 88 -7.33 0.78 -9.23
N SER A 89 -7.32 0.08 -10.36
CA SER A 89 -8.53 -0.32 -11.07
C SER A 89 -8.77 -1.82 -11.11
N LYS A 90 -7.71 -2.64 -11.03
CA LYS A 90 -7.84 -4.10 -11.10
C LYS A 90 -7.50 -4.71 -9.75
N PHE A 91 -8.22 -5.78 -9.41
CA PHE A 91 -7.93 -6.55 -8.20
C PHE A 91 -6.53 -7.18 -8.23
N ALA A 92 -6.06 -7.62 -9.40
CA ALA A 92 -4.72 -8.19 -9.58
C ALA A 92 -3.58 -7.23 -9.20
N ASP A 93 -3.79 -5.91 -9.33
CA ASP A 93 -2.77 -4.92 -8.95
C ASP A 93 -2.56 -4.83 -7.42
N LEU A 94 -3.45 -5.45 -6.62
CA LEU A 94 -3.34 -5.57 -5.16
C LEU A 94 -2.58 -6.82 -4.70
N GLU A 95 -2.28 -7.76 -5.59
CA GLU A 95 -1.58 -9.01 -5.23
C GLU A 95 -0.31 -8.78 -4.40
N PRO A 96 0.56 -7.78 -4.70
CA PRO A 96 1.75 -7.53 -3.90
C PRO A 96 1.45 -7.11 -2.45
N ILE A 97 0.29 -6.47 -2.19
CA ILE A 97 -0.12 -6.10 -0.84
C ILE A 97 -0.45 -7.34 -0.01
N PHE A 98 -1.06 -8.36 -0.63
CA PHE A 98 -1.46 -9.58 0.07
C PHE A 98 -0.24 -10.39 0.55
N ARG A 99 0.90 -10.26 -0.14
CA ARG A 99 2.18 -10.87 0.23
C ARG A 99 2.82 -10.25 1.49
N LEU A 100 2.38 -9.07 1.95
CA LEU A 100 2.91 -8.42 3.15
C LEU A 100 2.47 -9.16 4.42
N GLU A 101 3.30 -10.06 4.96
CA GLU A 101 2.94 -10.96 6.07
C GLU A 101 2.32 -10.24 7.28
N HIS A 102 2.85 -9.08 7.65
CA HIS A 102 2.45 -8.34 8.85
C HIS A 102 1.40 -7.25 8.63
N LEU A 103 0.80 -7.17 7.44
CA LEU A 103 -0.18 -6.13 7.15
C LEU A 103 -1.48 -6.33 7.94
N GLU A 104 -1.78 -5.39 8.82
CA GLU A 104 -2.99 -5.37 9.65
C GLU A 104 -4.02 -4.32 9.22
N ARG A 105 -3.56 -3.23 8.57
CA ARG A 105 -4.41 -2.08 8.24
C ARG A 105 -4.25 -1.69 6.78
N LEU A 106 -5.37 -1.66 6.06
CA LEU A 106 -5.44 -1.25 4.66
C LEU A 106 -6.54 -0.22 4.49
N ALA A 107 -6.20 0.95 3.97
CA ALA A 107 -7.16 1.93 3.48
C ALA A 107 -6.99 2.09 1.96
N ILE A 108 -8.06 1.91 1.20
CA ILE A 108 -8.06 1.97 -0.27
C ILE A 108 -9.28 2.73 -0.81
N LEU A 109 -9.86 3.60 0.00
CA LEU A 109 -11.00 4.43 -0.39
C LEU A 109 -10.69 5.24 -1.66
N ASP A 110 -11.72 5.64 -2.39
CA ASP A 110 -11.56 6.48 -3.58
C ASP A 110 -10.58 5.91 -4.62
N ASN A 111 -10.65 4.58 -4.84
CA ASN A 111 -10.00 3.88 -5.94
C ASN A 111 -11.05 3.17 -6.80
N PRO A 112 -10.90 3.12 -8.14
CA PRO A 112 -11.86 2.43 -9.01
C PRO A 112 -12.09 0.95 -8.66
N VAL A 113 -11.08 0.26 -8.11
CA VAL A 113 -11.17 -1.15 -7.69
C VAL A 113 -12.24 -1.39 -6.60
N VAL A 114 -12.57 -0.37 -5.80
CA VAL A 114 -13.58 -0.47 -4.73
C VAL A 114 -14.98 -0.69 -5.29
N ALA A 115 -15.24 -0.27 -6.54
CA ALA A 115 -16.52 -0.46 -7.21
C ALA A 115 -16.72 -1.89 -7.75
N LEU A 116 -15.71 -2.77 -7.67
CA LEU A 116 -15.84 -4.15 -8.13
C LEU A 116 -16.75 -4.96 -7.20
N GLU A 117 -17.50 -5.89 -7.79
CA GLU A 117 -18.36 -6.80 -7.04
C GLU A 117 -17.57 -7.66 -6.05
N ASP A 118 -18.11 -7.78 -4.84
CA ASP A 118 -17.54 -8.48 -3.69
C ASP A 118 -16.11 -8.04 -3.33
N PHE A 119 -15.69 -6.83 -3.72
CA PHE A 119 -14.34 -6.33 -3.47
C PHE A 119 -13.91 -6.49 -2.01
N TYR A 120 -14.78 -6.06 -1.09
CA TYR A 120 -14.52 -6.14 0.35
C TYR A 120 -14.22 -7.57 0.81
N TYR A 121 -15.07 -8.52 0.46
CA TYR A 121 -14.92 -9.92 0.85
C TYR A 121 -13.73 -10.59 0.12
N LYS A 122 -13.46 -10.23 -1.14
CA LYS A 122 -12.27 -10.71 -1.87
C LYS A 122 -10.98 -10.28 -1.19
N VAL A 123 -10.89 -9.03 -0.73
CA VAL A 123 -9.71 -8.54 0.01
C VAL A 123 -9.53 -9.32 1.31
N ILE A 124 -10.60 -9.52 2.09
CA ILE A 124 -10.55 -10.26 3.36
C ILE A 124 -10.16 -11.72 3.13
N TYR A 125 -10.70 -12.35 2.08
CA TYR A 125 -10.37 -13.72 1.72
C TYR A 125 -8.89 -13.88 1.35
N ASN A 126 -8.33 -12.95 0.56
CA ASN A 126 -6.91 -12.96 0.18
C ASN A 126 -5.99 -12.52 1.32
N LYS A 127 -6.49 -11.78 2.31
CA LYS A 127 -5.72 -11.28 3.45
C LYS A 127 -6.47 -11.46 4.79
N PRO A 128 -6.58 -12.70 5.30
CA PRO A 128 -7.36 -12.98 6.51
C PRO A 128 -6.76 -12.40 7.80
N CYS A 129 -5.47 -12.00 7.78
CA CYS A 129 -4.82 -11.33 8.92
C CYS A 129 -5.13 -9.83 9.00
N LEU A 130 -5.89 -9.28 8.05
CA LEU A 130 -6.28 -7.87 8.07
C LEU A 130 -7.26 -7.60 9.22
N ARG A 131 -6.92 -6.63 10.07
CA ARG A 131 -7.72 -6.25 11.24
C ARG A 131 -8.58 -5.02 10.97
N TYR A 132 -8.11 -4.14 10.11
CA TYR A 132 -8.80 -2.91 9.74
C TYR A 132 -8.79 -2.71 8.22
N MET A 133 -9.96 -2.47 7.65
CA MET A 133 -10.14 -2.13 6.25
C MET A 133 -10.93 -0.83 6.16
N ASN A 134 -10.42 0.15 5.41
CA ASN A 134 -11.07 1.46 5.23
C ASN A 134 -11.52 2.11 6.55
N PHE A 135 -10.64 2.04 7.56
CA PHE A 135 -10.88 2.54 8.93
C PHE A 135 -11.97 1.80 9.74
N ALA A 136 -12.63 0.79 9.16
CA ALA A 136 -13.53 -0.10 9.86
C ALA A 136 -12.78 -1.34 10.36
N LYS A 137 -13.20 -1.87 11.51
CA LYS A 137 -12.66 -3.12 12.05
C LYS A 137 -13.24 -4.30 11.27
N VAL A 138 -12.38 -5.18 10.78
CA VAL A 138 -12.80 -6.46 10.18
C VAL A 138 -13.26 -7.39 11.30
N SER A 139 -14.50 -7.85 11.21
CA SER A 139 -15.08 -8.75 12.19
C SER A 139 -14.83 -10.22 11.81
N ALA A 140 -14.89 -11.11 12.80
CA ALA A 140 -14.82 -12.55 12.53
C ALA A 140 -15.98 -13.05 11.64
N ASN A 141 -17.11 -12.35 11.64
CA ASN A 141 -18.25 -12.67 10.78
C ASN A 141 -17.94 -12.33 9.33
N ASP A 142 -17.23 -11.23 9.06
CA ASP A 142 -16.82 -10.85 7.71
C ASP A 142 -15.86 -11.88 7.11
N VAL A 143 -14.93 -12.38 7.92
CA VAL A 143 -14.00 -13.45 7.51
C VAL A 143 -14.76 -14.75 7.19
N LYS A 144 -15.73 -15.12 8.02
CA LYS A 144 -16.58 -16.31 7.76
C LYS A 144 -17.40 -16.14 6.48
N ALA A 145 -18.02 -14.98 6.27
CA ALA A 145 -18.80 -14.67 5.08
C ALA A 145 -17.92 -14.72 3.82
N ALA A 146 -16.73 -14.11 3.87
CA ALA A 146 -15.76 -14.17 2.78
C ALA A 146 -15.37 -15.62 2.42
N ASN A 147 -15.05 -16.43 3.43
CA ASN A 147 -14.72 -17.84 3.22
C ASN A 147 -15.90 -18.64 2.67
N GLN A 148 -17.13 -18.38 3.09
CA GLN A 148 -18.32 -19.06 2.55
C GLN A 148 -18.55 -18.71 1.06
N LEU A 149 -18.39 -17.44 0.70
CA LEU A 149 -18.57 -16.97 -0.67
C LEU A 149 -17.53 -17.58 -1.63
N PHE A 150 -16.26 -17.64 -1.24
CA PHE A 150 -15.17 -18.04 -2.15
C PHE A 150 -14.71 -19.49 -2.02
N ASN A 151 -14.95 -20.18 -0.89
CA ASN A 151 -14.67 -21.62 -0.80
C ASN A 151 -15.70 -22.48 -1.52
N MET A 152 -16.94 -21.99 -1.74
CA MET A 152 -17.96 -22.72 -2.48
C MET A 152 -17.84 -22.58 -4.01
N ALA A 153 -16.95 -21.72 -4.49
CA ALA A 153 -16.74 -21.44 -5.91
C ALA A 153 -15.62 -22.30 -6.56
N HIS A 154 -15.09 -23.30 -5.83
CA HIS A 154 -14.06 -24.22 -6.28
C HIS A 154 -14.52 -25.68 -6.25
#